data_AF-A0A7V0NS78-F1
#
_entry.id   AF-A0A7V0NS78-F1
#
_cell.length_a   1.000
_cell.length_b   1.000
_cell.length_c   1.000
_cell.angle_alpha   90.00
_cell.angle_beta   90.00
_cell.angle_gamma   90.00
#
_symmetry.space_group_name_H-M   'P 1'
#
loop_
_entity.id
_entity.type
_entity.pdbx_description
1 polymer ?
#
loop_
_entity_poly.entity_id
_entity_poly.type
_entity_poly.pdbx_seq_one_letter_code
_entity_poly.pdbx_strand_id
1 'polypeptide(L)'
;MPLVSVVGWPVVLASLSLVILAVGLSRWLRLGIERDMIIASIRAAVQLLAVGVVFAAIFRSDQAWLWSWVWVVFMALVATRVVVRRAEHTIRNLALVAGLAVFGSAAISIAITFGLGVLDYDPVALVVIAGITIGNAVPSAVLAAKQSMMLCRDHLGDLEAGLALGFTRRDAARFMAPRAAKAAMITRIERTKVVGLIALPGAMTGLLLAGVDPIEAVAV
;
A
#
# COMPACT_ATOMS: atom_id res chain seq x y z
N MET A 1 -24.92 -13.18 14.55
CA MET A 1 -23.90 -14.03 15.20
C MET A 1 -22.94 -13.16 15.98
N PRO A 2 -22.62 -13.46 17.25
CA PRO A 2 -21.86 -12.53 18.09
C PRO A 2 -20.37 -12.64 17.75
N LEU A 3 -19.81 -11.63 17.08
CA LEU A 3 -18.37 -11.55 16.77
C LEU A 3 -17.47 -11.53 18.02
N VAL A 4 -18.05 -11.27 19.20
CA VAL A 4 -17.34 -11.22 20.49
C VAL A 4 -16.90 -12.61 20.97
N SER A 5 -17.48 -13.72 20.47
CA SER A 5 -17.06 -15.07 20.88
C SER A 5 -15.84 -15.61 20.12
N VAL A 6 -15.44 -14.98 19.01
CA VAL A 6 -14.34 -15.47 18.14
C VAL A 6 -12.99 -14.84 18.52
N VAL A 7 -13.00 -13.60 19.02
CA VAL A 7 -11.81 -12.89 19.51
C VAL A 7 -11.89 -12.78 21.03
N GLY A 8 -11.45 -13.81 21.73
CA GLY A 8 -11.36 -13.77 23.18
C GLY A 8 -10.30 -12.78 23.66
N TRP A 9 -10.46 -12.26 24.88
CA TRP A 9 -9.41 -11.52 25.60
C TRP A 9 -8.00 -12.17 25.54
N PRO A 10 -7.84 -13.52 25.53
CA PRO A 10 -6.54 -14.15 25.36
C PRO A 10 -5.85 -13.84 24.03
N VAL A 11 -6.59 -13.73 22.93
CA VAL A 11 -6.03 -13.44 21.59
C VAL A 11 -5.53 -12.00 21.53
N VAL A 12 -6.27 -11.08 22.15
CA VAL A 12 -5.88 -9.68 22.24
C VAL A 12 -4.62 -9.54 23.10
N LEU A 13 -4.55 -10.21 24.25
CA LEU A 13 -3.37 -10.23 25.11
C LEU A 13 -2.15 -10.85 24.42
N ALA A 14 -2.33 -11.95 23.68
CA ALA A 14 -1.27 -12.58 22.89
C ALA A 14 -0.77 -11.68 21.76
N SER A 15 -1.67 -10.91 21.11
CA SER A 15 -1.27 -9.95 20.07
C SER A 15 -0.51 -8.76 20.68
N LEU A 16 -0.94 -8.28 21.85
CA LEU A 16 -0.25 -7.22 22.60
C LEU A 16 1.14 -7.65 23.07
N SER A 17 1.32 -8.92 23.48
CA SER A 17 2.63 -9.42 23.92
C SER A 17 3.68 -9.38 22.80
N LEU A 18 3.29 -9.62 21.55
CA LEU A 18 4.17 -9.45 20.39
C LEU A 18 4.64 -7.99 20.22
N VAL A 19 3.75 -7.03 20.42
CA VAL A 19 4.11 -5.59 20.38
C VAL A 19 5.06 -5.25 21.52
N ILE A 20 4.78 -5.74 22.73
CA ILE A 20 5.64 -5.54 23.92
C ILE A 20 7.03 -6.14 23.67
N LEU A 21 7.10 -7.35 23.10
CA LEU A 21 8.35 -8.00 22.75
C LEU A 21 9.15 -7.18 21.73
N ALA A 22 8.50 -6.69 20.67
CA ALA A 22 9.15 -5.83 19.68
C ALA A 22 9.67 -4.53 20.29
N VAL A 23 8.90 -3.89 21.18
CA VAL A 23 9.34 -2.69 21.93
C VAL A 23 10.52 -3.01 22.84
N GLY A 24 10.46 -4.14 23.55
CA GLY A 24 11.55 -4.61 24.42
C GLY A 24 12.84 -4.86 23.63
N LEU A 25 12.73 -5.50 22.47
CA LEU A 25 13.86 -5.74 21.57
C LEU A 25 14.42 -4.43 21.01
N SER A 26 13.54 -3.51 20.60
CA SER A 26 13.93 -2.17 20.14
C SER A 26 14.73 -1.40 21.20
N ARG A 27 14.28 -1.48 22.46
CA ARG A 27 14.96 -0.87 23.60
C ARG A 27 16.30 -1.54 23.90
N TRP A 28 16.36 -2.87 23.79
CA TRP A 28 17.60 -3.63 23.99
C TRP A 28 18.64 -3.30 22.92
N LEU A 29 18.21 -3.19 21.66
CA LEU A 29 19.06 -2.79 20.52
C LEU A 29 19.26 -1.27 20.43
N ARG A 30 18.65 -0.47 21.33
CA ARG A 30 18.73 1.00 21.37
C ARG A 30 18.37 1.67 20.04
N LEU A 31 17.35 1.15 19.36
CA LEU A 31 16.94 1.64 18.05
C LEU A 31 16.24 3.01 18.11
N GLY A 32 15.76 3.44 19.28
CA GLY A 32 15.17 4.78 19.49
C GLY A 32 13.82 4.99 18.81
N ILE A 33 13.15 3.92 18.37
CA ILE A 33 11.87 3.95 17.65
C ILE A 33 10.69 3.47 18.52
N GLU A 34 10.89 3.26 19.82
CA GLU A 34 9.89 2.65 20.70
C GLU A 34 8.62 3.49 20.78
N ARG A 35 8.78 4.81 20.93
CA ARG A 35 7.67 5.76 21.01
C ARG A 35 6.87 5.80 19.72
N ASP A 36 7.57 5.81 18.58
CA ASP A 36 6.93 5.82 17.27
C ASP A 36 6.17 4.52 17.03
N MET A 37 6.71 3.39 17.46
CA MET A 37 6.06 2.09 17.32
C MET A 37 4.78 2.01 18.16
N ILE A 38 4.82 2.44 19.43
CA ILE A 38 3.63 2.47 20.30
C ILE A 38 2.56 3.39 19.73
N ILE A 39 2.93 4.62 19.32
CA ILE A 39 1.99 5.59 18.74
C ILE A 39 1.38 5.03 17.45
N ALA A 40 2.20 4.40 16.59
CA ALA A 40 1.73 3.79 15.35
C ALA A 40 0.74 2.64 15.62
N SER A 41 1.04 1.76 16.59
CA SER A 41 0.16 0.65 16.95
C SER A 41 -1.19 1.13 17.50
N ILE A 42 -1.19 2.07 18.44
CA ILE A 42 -2.43 2.64 19.01
C ILE A 42 -3.24 3.33 17.90
N ARG A 43 -2.57 4.17 17.09
CA ARG A 43 -3.23 4.85 15.97
C ARG A 43 -3.84 3.87 14.98
N ALA A 44 -3.13 2.80 14.64
CA ALA A 44 -3.63 1.77 13.73
C ALA A 44 -4.85 1.05 14.32
N ALA A 45 -4.82 0.68 15.60
CA ALA A 45 -5.96 0.06 16.28
C ALA A 45 -7.20 0.95 16.25
N VAL A 46 -7.05 2.23 16.63
CA VAL A 46 -8.14 3.21 16.58
C VAL A 46 -8.65 3.42 15.15
N GLN A 47 -7.75 3.52 14.18
CA GLN A 47 -8.10 3.70 12.77
C GLN A 47 -8.87 2.50 12.23
N LEU A 48 -8.46 1.27 12.53
CA LEU A 48 -9.14 0.05 12.08
C LEU A 48 -10.55 -0.05 12.68
N LEU A 49 -10.72 0.25 13.97
CA LEU A 49 -12.03 0.30 14.61
C LEU A 49 -12.95 1.35 13.96
N ALA A 50 -12.42 2.56 13.74
CA ALA A 50 -13.17 3.63 13.10
C ALA A 50 -13.58 3.27 11.66
N VAL A 51 -12.66 2.70 10.87
CA VAL A 51 -12.95 2.24 9.51
C VAL A 51 -14.00 1.13 9.52
N GLY A 52 -13.96 0.21 10.48
CA GLY A 52 -14.99 -0.83 10.63
C GLY A 52 -16.39 -0.24 10.83
N VAL A 53 -16.52 0.79 11.67
CA VAL A 53 -17.79 1.51 11.87
C VAL A 53 -18.22 2.24 10.60
N VAL A 54 -17.29 2.90 9.91
CA VAL A 54 -17.57 3.59 8.64
C VAL A 54 -18.06 2.60 7.58
N PHE A 55 -17.40 1.46 7.40
CA PHE A 55 -17.82 0.44 6.44
C PHE A 55 -19.17 -0.17 6.79
N ALA A 56 -19.45 -0.42 8.07
CA ALA A 56 -20.77 -0.86 8.51
C ALA A 56 -21.87 0.17 8.15
N ALA A 57 -21.57 1.46 8.22
CA ALA A 57 -22.49 2.52 7.81
C ALA A 57 -22.64 2.62 6.29
N ILE A 58 -21.53 2.54 5.54
CA ILE A 58 -21.51 2.60 4.07
C ILE A 58 -22.31 1.45 3.46
N PHE A 59 -22.06 0.21 3.89
CA PHE A 59 -22.67 -0.97 3.27
C PHE A 59 -24.12 -1.22 3.70
N ARG A 60 -24.61 -0.55 4.76
CA ARG A 60 -26.03 -0.56 5.15
C ARG A 60 -26.86 0.51 4.45
N SER A 61 -26.23 1.46 3.76
CA SER A 61 -26.91 2.54 3.06
C SER A 61 -27.42 2.07 1.70
N ASP A 62 -28.60 2.55 1.30
CA ASP A 62 -29.15 2.31 -0.05
C ASP A 62 -28.23 2.86 -1.16
N GLN A 63 -27.33 3.79 -0.82
CA GLN A 63 -26.35 4.39 -1.72
C GLN A 63 -24.94 3.82 -1.55
N ALA A 64 -24.81 2.56 -1.11
CA ALA A 64 -23.52 1.90 -0.86
C ALA A 64 -22.51 2.08 -2.00
N TRP A 65 -22.98 2.06 -3.24
CA TRP A 65 -22.16 2.26 -4.44
C TRP A 65 -21.47 3.63 -4.50
N LEU A 66 -22.22 4.70 -4.26
CA LEU A 66 -21.70 6.07 -4.28
C LEU A 66 -20.66 6.24 -3.17
N TRP A 67 -20.98 5.75 -1.97
CA TRP A 67 -20.09 5.84 -0.81
C TRP A 67 -18.82 5.01 -0.97
N SER A 68 -18.88 3.84 -1.61
CA SER A 68 -17.69 3.06 -1.96
C SER A 68 -16.75 3.83 -2.89
N TRP A 69 -17.26 4.46 -3.95
CA TRP A 69 -16.43 5.28 -4.84
C TRP A 69 -15.82 6.50 -4.15
N VAL A 70 -16.62 7.20 -3.33
CA VAL A 70 -16.14 8.31 -2.50
C VAL A 70 -15.01 7.83 -1.59
N TRP A 71 -15.16 6.66 -0.97
CA TRP A 71 -14.14 6.07 -0.12
C TRP A 71 -12.87 5.70 -0.90
N VAL A 72 -12.99 5.12 -2.10
CA VAL A 72 -11.85 4.82 -2.98
C VAL A 72 -11.07 6.09 -3.34
N VAL A 73 -11.77 7.15 -3.74
CA VAL A 73 -11.14 8.44 -4.05
C VAL A 73 -10.46 9.02 -2.81
N PHE A 74 -11.12 8.97 -1.65
CA PHE A 74 -10.52 9.40 -0.38
C PHE A 74 -9.23 8.64 -0.05
N MET A 75 -9.25 7.30 -0.16
CA MET A 75 -8.06 6.47 0.04
C MET A 75 -6.93 6.83 -0.91
N ALA A 76 -7.23 7.04 -2.20
CA ALA A 76 -6.23 7.40 -3.21
C ALA A 76 -5.61 8.79 -2.95
N LEU A 77 -6.41 9.77 -2.48
CA LEU A 77 -5.92 11.08 -2.07
C LEU A 77 -5.00 11.00 -0.84
N VAL A 78 -5.41 10.23 0.18
CA VAL A 78 -4.59 10.00 1.39
C VAL A 78 -3.28 9.31 1.01
N ALA A 79 -3.35 8.26 0.19
CA ALA A 79 -2.19 7.54 -0.32
C ALA A 79 -1.22 8.47 -1.08
N THR A 80 -1.74 9.32 -1.96
CA THR A 80 -0.94 10.32 -2.68
C THR A 80 -0.20 11.26 -1.72
N ARG A 81 -0.90 11.78 -0.70
CA ARG A 81 -0.26 12.61 0.34
C ARG A 81 0.81 11.85 1.12
N VAL A 82 0.57 10.57 1.44
CA VAL A 82 1.56 9.72 2.12
C VAL A 82 2.82 9.56 1.28
N VAL A 83 2.68 9.31 -0.03
CA VAL A 83 3.82 9.19 -0.95
C VAL A 83 4.64 10.48 -0.95
N VAL A 84 3.99 11.62 -1.17
CA VAL A 84 4.65 12.93 -1.23
C VAL A 84 5.37 13.27 0.07
N ARG A 85 4.71 13.06 1.22
CA ARG A 85 5.28 13.35 2.54
C ARG A 85 6.48 12.45 2.85
N ARG A 86 6.43 11.17 2.48
CA ARG A 86 7.53 10.21 2.71
C ARG A 86 8.72 10.40 1.76
N ALA A 87 8.51 11.09 0.64
CA ALA A 87 9.55 11.42 -0.34
C ALA A 87 10.15 12.83 -0.13
N GLU A 88 9.94 13.44 1.04
CA GLU A 88 10.61 14.68 1.47
C GLU A 88 10.44 15.89 0.51
N HIS A 89 9.32 15.94 -0.24
CA HIS A 89 8.93 17.07 -1.11
C HIS A 89 9.99 17.55 -2.12
N THR A 90 11.02 16.75 -2.43
CA THR A 90 12.16 17.25 -3.21
C THR A 90 11.89 17.28 -4.72
N ILE A 91 10.89 16.52 -5.19
CA ILE A 91 10.54 16.44 -6.62
C ILE A 91 9.38 17.40 -6.94
N ARG A 92 9.61 18.32 -7.90
CA ARG A 92 8.56 19.20 -8.42
C ARG A 92 7.44 18.37 -9.05
N ASN A 93 6.19 18.70 -8.77
CA ASN A 93 4.98 18.01 -9.25
C ASN A 93 4.84 16.56 -8.77
N LEU A 94 5.55 16.13 -7.72
CA LEU A 94 5.44 14.76 -7.20
C LEU A 94 4.00 14.39 -6.81
N ALA A 95 3.22 15.33 -6.30
CA ALA A 95 1.82 15.08 -5.95
C ALA A 95 0.97 14.67 -7.16
N LEU A 96 1.20 15.30 -8.32
CA LEU A 96 0.49 14.95 -9.55
C LEU A 96 0.95 13.59 -10.07
N VAL A 97 2.26 13.33 -10.11
CA VAL A 97 2.81 12.05 -10.58
C VAL A 97 2.40 10.90 -9.66
N ALA A 98 2.52 11.08 -8.34
CA ALA A 98 2.09 10.10 -7.35
C ALA A 98 0.58 9.88 -7.41
N GLY A 99 -0.20 10.95 -7.58
CA GLY A 99 -1.65 10.87 -7.77
C GLY A 99 -2.00 10.03 -8.99
N LEU A 100 -1.47 10.38 -10.16
CA LEU A 100 -1.70 9.63 -11.40
C LEU A 100 -1.26 8.16 -11.27
N ALA A 101 -0.15 7.88 -10.59
CA ALA A 101 0.30 6.50 -10.36
C ALA A 101 -0.66 5.73 -9.45
N VAL A 102 -1.09 6.31 -8.33
CA VAL A 102 -2.01 5.65 -7.38
C VAL A 102 -3.39 5.48 -7.99
N PHE A 103 -3.99 6.54 -8.51
CA PHE A 103 -5.31 6.49 -9.16
C PHE A 103 -5.28 5.60 -10.40
N GLY A 104 -4.24 5.71 -11.24
CA GLY A 104 -4.09 4.89 -12.43
C GLY A 104 -3.97 3.41 -12.08
N SER A 105 -3.17 3.05 -11.07
CA SER A 105 -3.04 1.65 -10.63
C SER A 105 -4.36 1.09 -10.09
N ALA A 106 -5.09 1.87 -9.29
CA ALA A 106 -6.40 1.46 -8.78
C ALA A 106 -7.43 1.32 -9.91
N ALA A 107 -7.50 2.29 -10.82
CA ALA A 107 -8.42 2.27 -11.95
C ALA A 107 -8.17 1.08 -12.88
N ILE A 108 -6.90 0.82 -13.24
CA ILE A 108 -6.52 -0.34 -14.07
C ILE A 108 -6.90 -1.65 -13.36
N SER A 109 -6.59 -1.78 -12.06
CA SER A 109 -6.93 -2.97 -11.29
C SER A 109 -8.44 -3.22 -11.24
N ILE A 110 -9.23 -2.19 -10.93
CA ILE A 110 -10.70 -2.26 -10.90
C ILE A 110 -11.23 -2.62 -12.28
N ALA A 111 -10.77 -1.95 -13.33
CA ALA A 111 -11.21 -2.19 -14.69
C ALA A 111 -10.92 -3.61 -15.17
N ILE A 112 -9.75 -4.16 -14.85
CA ILE A 112 -9.39 -5.54 -15.22
C ILE A 112 -10.22 -6.54 -14.41
N THR A 113 -10.29 -6.39 -13.09
CA THR A 113 -10.97 -7.35 -12.21
C THR A 113 -12.47 -7.44 -12.53
N PHE A 114 -13.16 -6.30 -12.62
CA PHE A 114 -14.61 -6.29 -12.88
C PHE A 114 -14.93 -6.36 -14.38
N GLY A 115 -14.08 -5.81 -15.25
CA GLY A 115 -14.29 -5.86 -16.70
C GLY A 115 -14.11 -7.25 -17.30
N LEU A 116 -13.28 -8.10 -16.69
CA LEU A 116 -13.14 -9.51 -17.06
C LEU A 116 -14.09 -10.44 -16.28
N GLY A 117 -14.89 -9.91 -15.34
CA GLY A 117 -15.80 -10.70 -14.52
C GLY A 117 -15.08 -11.68 -13.57
N VAL A 118 -13.88 -11.34 -13.11
CA VAL A 118 -13.12 -12.16 -12.14
C VAL A 118 -13.83 -12.17 -10.78
N LEU A 119 -14.44 -11.04 -10.42
CA LEU A 119 -15.24 -10.87 -9.22
C LEU A 119 -16.57 -10.21 -9.57
N ASP A 120 -17.60 -10.57 -8.81
CA ASP A 120 -18.88 -9.88 -8.85
C ASP A 120 -18.69 -8.41 -8.49
N TYR A 121 -19.33 -7.55 -9.27
CA TYR A 121 -19.16 -6.12 -9.09
C TYR A 121 -20.08 -5.58 -7.99
N ASP A 122 -19.63 -5.70 -6.75
CA ASP A 122 -20.32 -5.21 -5.56
C ASP A 122 -19.52 -4.13 -4.80
N PRO A 123 -20.19 -3.31 -3.95
CA PRO A 123 -19.55 -2.22 -3.20
C PRO A 123 -18.40 -2.65 -2.29
N VAL A 124 -18.45 -3.86 -1.73
CA VAL A 124 -17.42 -4.41 -0.84
C VAL A 124 -16.21 -4.83 -1.65
N ALA A 125 -16.41 -5.63 -2.72
CA ALA A 125 -15.33 -6.04 -3.61
C ALA A 125 -14.59 -4.83 -4.19
N LEU A 126 -15.32 -3.79 -4.62
CA LEU A 126 -14.73 -2.55 -5.13
C LEU A 126 -13.76 -1.90 -4.13
N VAL A 127 -14.20 -1.73 -2.87
CA VAL A 127 -13.38 -1.10 -1.82
C VAL A 127 -12.19 -1.97 -1.45
N VAL A 128 -12.37 -3.29 -1.40
CA VAL A 128 -11.30 -4.25 -1.07
C VAL A 128 -10.23 -4.26 -2.16
N ILE A 129 -10.60 -4.39 -3.43
CA ILE A 129 -9.65 -4.39 -4.56
C ILE A 129 -8.90 -3.06 -4.64
N ALA A 130 -9.62 -1.94 -4.55
CA ALA A 130 -8.99 -0.63 -4.51
C ALA A 130 -8.02 -0.49 -3.32
N GLY A 131 -8.46 -0.90 -2.12
CA GLY A 131 -7.67 -0.81 -0.90
C GLY A 131 -6.38 -1.63 -0.96
N ILE A 132 -6.45 -2.88 -1.43
CA ILE A 132 -5.28 -3.75 -1.61
C ILE A 132 -4.34 -3.17 -2.66
N THR A 133 -4.86 -2.72 -3.81
CA THR A 133 -4.05 -2.16 -4.89
C THR A 133 -3.34 -0.87 -4.47
N ILE A 134 -4.07 0.08 -3.86
CA ILE A 134 -3.50 1.33 -3.34
C ILE A 134 -2.49 1.06 -2.23
N GLY A 135 -2.83 0.16 -1.29
CA GLY A 135 -1.96 -0.21 -0.17
C GLY A 135 -0.63 -0.80 -0.65
N ASN A 136 -0.67 -1.62 -1.71
CA ASN A 136 0.55 -2.09 -2.35
C ASN A 136 1.25 -0.98 -3.12
N ALA A 137 0.56 -0.09 -3.85
CA ALA A 137 1.15 0.97 -4.67
C ALA A 137 2.03 1.95 -3.87
N VAL A 138 1.57 2.36 -2.67
CA VAL A 138 2.22 3.41 -1.86
C VAL A 138 3.69 3.11 -1.54
N PRO A 139 4.07 1.95 -0.93
CA PRO A 139 5.47 1.65 -0.64
C PRO A 139 6.38 1.72 -1.87
N SER A 140 5.93 1.24 -3.03
CA SER A 140 6.75 1.29 -4.24
C SER A 140 6.85 2.67 -4.84
N ALA A 141 5.78 3.48 -4.79
CA ALA A 141 5.84 4.87 -5.22
C ALA A 141 6.81 5.68 -4.34
N VAL A 142 6.81 5.44 -3.02
CA VAL A 142 7.79 6.02 -2.08
C VAL A 142 9.21 5.58 -2.42
N LEU A 143 9.43 4.27 -2.62
CA LEU A 143 10.75 3.74 -2.94
C LEU A 143 11.27 4.28 -4.28
N ALA A 144 10.41 4.30 -5.30
CA ALA A 144 10.73 4.84 -6.62
C ALA A 144 11.14 6.32 -6.53
N ALA A 145 10.38 7.15 -5.81
CA ALA A 145 10.71 8.55 -5.62
C ALA A 145 12.08 8.72 -4.92
N LYS A 146 12.32 7.98 -3.82
CA LYS A 146 13.59 8.02 -3.08
C LYS A 146 14.77 7.55 -3.93
N GLN A 147 14.62 6.44 -4.65
CA GLN A 147 15.68 5.91 -5.51
C GLN A 147 15.97 6.84 -6.69
N SER A 148 14.94 7.41 -7.33
CA SER A 148 15.15 8.41 -8.39
C SER A 148 16.00 9.58 -7.89
N MET A 149 15.71 10.08 -6.69
CA MET A 149 16.51 11.16 -6.09
C MET A 149 17.93 10.73 -5.76
N MET A 150 18.10 9.54 -5.18
CA MET A 150 19.41 8.98 -4.85
C MET A 150 20.27 8.84 -6.12
N LEU A 151 19.72 8.25 -7.18
CA LEU A 151 20.41 8.14 -8.47
C LEU A 151 20.82 9.50 -9.05
N CYS A 152 19.95 10.51 -8.97
CA CYS A 152 20.30 11.86 -9.42
C CYS A 152 21.44 12.47 -8.59
N ARG A 153 21.46 12.24 -7.27
CA ARG A 153 22.52 12.74 -6.38
C ARG A 153 23.84 12.02 -6.63
N ASP A 154 23.81 10.70 -6.76
CA ASP A 154 25.01 9.88 -6.92
C ASP A 154 25.68 10.07 -8.30
N HIS A 155 24.90 10.47 -9.32
CA HIS A 155 25.38 10.68 -10.69
C HIS A 155 25.27 12.16 -11.13
N LEU A 156 25.44 13.09 -10.18
CA LEU A 156 25.41 14.53 -10.47
C LEU A 156 26.38 14.91 -11.60
N GLY A 157 27.59 14.34 -11.59
CA GLY A 157 28.60 14.60 -12.63
C GLY A 157 28.16 14.19 -14.04
N ASP A 158 27.50 13.04 -14.18
CA ASP A 158 26.97 12.58 -15.47
C ASP A 158 25.85 13.50 -15.99
N LEU A 159 25.01 13.98 -15.07
CA LEU A 159 23.94 14.92 -15.40
C LEU A 159 24.50 16.29 -15.83
N GLU A 160 25.51 16.80 -15.13
CA GLU A 160 26.19 18.06 -15.47
C GLU A 160 26.92 17.95 -16.81
N ALA A 161 27.61 16.85 -17.06
CA ALA A 161 28.25 16.58 -18.35
C ALA A 161 27.22 16.53 -19.49
N GLY A 162 26.08 15.86 -19.29
CA GLY A 162 24.99 15.84 -20.27
C GLY A 162 24.45 17.24 -20.57
N LEU A 163 24.22 18.06 -19.53
CA LEU A 163 23.77 19.44 -19.70
C LEU A 163 24.82 20.29 -20.44
N ALA A 164 26.11 20.11 -20.17
CA ALA A 164 27.20 20.79 -20.88
C ALA A 164 27.28 20.40 -22.36
N LEU A 165 26.90 19.16 -22.69
CA LEU A 165 26.75 18.67 -24.07
C LEU A 165 25.43 19.13 -24.74
N GLY A 166 24.62 19.94 -24.07
CA GLY A 166 23.39 20.51 -24.61
C GLY A 166 22.12 19.67 -24.36
N PHE A 167 22.18 18.63 -23.53
CA PHE A 167 20.98 17.84 -23.19
C PHE A 167 20.01 18.72 -22.39
N THR A 168 18.70 18.50 -22.56
CA THR A 168 17.73 19.13 -21.69
C THR A 168 17.66 18.41 -20.34
N ARG A 169 17.15 19.09 -19.30
CA ARG A 169 16.88 18.45 -17.99
C ARG A 169 15.98 17.21 -18.12
N ARG A 170 15.07 17.20 -19.10
CA ARG A 170 14.18 16.06 -19.35
C ARG A 170 14.95 14.88 -19.95
N ASP A 171 15.86 15.12 -20.88
CA ASP A 171 16.65 14.07 -21.53
C ASP A 171 17.63 13.43 -20.55
N ALA A 172 18.31 14.25 -19.75
CA ALA A 172 19.20 13.78 -18.68
C ALA A 172 18.45 12.94 -17.63
N ALA A 173 17.24 13.37 -17.22
CA ALA A 173 16.40 12.59 -16.32
C ALA A 173 15.88 11.28 -16.95
N ARG A 174 15.51 11.33 -18.24
CA ARG A 174 15.02 10.16 -19.00
C ARG A 174 16.11 9.10 -19.17
N PHE A 175 17.37 9.50 -19.26
CA PHE A 175 18.51 8.59 -19.28
C PHE A 175 18.64 7.79 -17.97
N MET A 176 18.35 8.43 -16.83
CA MET A 176 18.44 7.79 -15.51
C MET A 176 17.18 7.01 -15.11
N ALA A 177 16.02 7.34 -15.69
CA ALA A 177 14.72 6.79 -15.31
C ALA A 177 14.64 5.24 -15.35
N PRO A 178 15.18 4.52 -16.35
CA PRO A 178 15.10 3.06 -16.38
C PRO A 178 15.83 2.39 -15.22
N ARG A 179 16.97 2.95 -14.77
CA ARG A 179 17.73 2.42 -13.63
C ARG A 179 16.93 2.58 -12.33
N ALA A 180 16.34 3.75 -12.12
CA ALA A 180 15.47 4.02 -10.96
C ALA A 180 14.23 3.11 -10.97
N ALA A 181 13.58 2.95 -12.13
CA ALA A 181 12.41 2.09 -12.28
C ALA A 181 12.75 0.62 -11.99
N LYS A 182 13.87 0.12 -12.52
CA LYS A 182 14.34 -1.26 -12.26
C LYS A 182 14.62 -1.50 -10.78
N ALA A 183 15.31 -0.56 -10.13
CA ALA A 183 15.60 -0.63 -8.70
C ALA A 183 14.33 -0.61 -7.83
N ALA A 184 13.29 0.11 -8.25
CA ALA A 184 12.04 0.18 -7.51
C ALA A 184 11.20 -1.09 -7.69
N MET A 185 11.24 -1.66 -8.89
CA MET A 185 10.46 -2.84 -9.26
C MET A 185 11.07 -4.16 -8.80
N ILE A 186 12.38 -4.23 -8.55
CA ILE A 186 13.03 -5.48 -8.16
C ILE A 186 12.37 -6.11 -6.92
N THR A 187 12.04 -5.29 -5.91
CA THR A 187 11.37 -5.76 -4.70
C THR A 187 9.99 -6.36 -4.95
N ARG A 188 9.25 -5.83 -5.93
CA ARG A 188 7.96 -6.40 -6.34
C ARG A 188 8.13 -7.70 -7.09
N ILE A 189 9.07 -7.74 -8.02
CA ILE A 189 9.36 -8.94 -8.82
C ILE A 189 9.74 -10.10 -7.89
N GLU A 190 10.62 -9.85 -6.92
CA GLU A 190 11.01 -10.87 -5.94
C GLU A 190 9.83 -11.34 -5.09
N ARG A 191 8.94 -10.42 -4.65
CA ARG A 191 7.72 -10.80 -3.93
C ARG A 191 6.77 -11.65 -4.78
N THR A 192 6.62 -11.32 -6.06
CA THR A 192 5.77 -12.09 -6.99
C THR A 192 6.33 -13.49 -7.24
N LYS A 193 7.66 -13.65 -7.35
CA LYS A 193 8.30 -14.96 -7.55
C LYS A 193 7.99 -15.95 -6.43
N VAL A 194 7.84 -15.47 -5.19
CA VAL A 194 7.62 -16.31 -4.01
C VAL A 194 6.16 -16.38 -3.57
N VAL A 195 5.23 -15.74 -4.30
CA VAL A 195 3.83 -15.63 -3.88
C VAL A 195 3.18 -17.00 -3.69
N GLY A 196 3.39 -17.95 -4.62
CA GLY A 196 2.81 -19.29 -4.51
C GLY A 196 3.46 -20.20 -3.47
N LEU A 197 4.66 -19.87 -2.97
CA LEU A 197 5.43 -20.72 -2.04
C LEU A 197 5.40 -20.22 -0.60
N ILE A 198 5.46 -18.90 -0.41
CA ILE A 198 5.65 -18.27 0.91
C ILE A 198 4.54 -17.26 1.20
N ALA A 199 3.92 -16.68 0.17
CA ALA A 199 2.96 -15.60 0.32
C ALA A 199 1.60 -15.94 -0.33
N LEU A 200 0.99 -17.03 0.13
CA LEU A 200 -0.44 -17.29 -0.07
C LEU A 200 -1.20 -16.13 0.61
N PRO A 201 -1.84 -15.22 -0.14
CA PRO A 201 -2.14 -13.86 0.32
C PRO A 201 -3.10 -13.79 1.51
N GLY A 202 -2.99 -12.72 2.30
CA GLY A 202 -3.83 -12.49 3.48
C GLY A 202 -5.34 -12.48 3.21
N ALA A 203 -5.77 -12.16 1.98
CA ALA A 203 -7.18 -12.25 1.56
C ALA A 203 -7.64 -13.71 1.45
N MET A 204 -6.82 -14.59 0.86
CA MET A 204 -7.07 -16.03 0.82
C MET A 204 -7.13 -16.61 2.24
N THR A 205 -6.25 -16.17 3.15
CA THR A 205 -6.34 -16.58 4.56
C THR A 205 -7.69 -16.21 5.18
N GLY A 206 -8.24 -15.04 4.84
CA GLY A 206 -9.57 -14.62 5.26
C GLY A 206 -10.69 -15.53 4.73
N LEU A 207 -10.64 -15.90 3.45
CA LEU A 207 -11.59 -16.83 2.84
C LEU A 207 -11.50 -18.24 3.44
N LEU A 208 -10.29 -18.75 3.66
CA LEU A 208 -10.06 -20.03 4.34
C LEU A 208 -10.59 -20.03 5.77
N LEU A 209 -10.37 -18.94 6.53
CA LEU A 209 -10.92 -18.79 7.87
C LEU A 209 -12.46 -18.67 7.86
N ALA A 210 -13.03 -18.19 6.76
CA ALA A 210 -14.47 -18.17 6.53
C ALA A 210 -15.02 -19.54 6.05
N GLY A 211 -14.16 -20.56 5.89
CA GLY A 211 -14.54 -21.93 5.53
C GLY A 211 -14.66 -22.19 4.04
N VAL A 212 -14.16 -21.30 3.18
CA VAL A 212 -14.10 -21.51 1.72
C VAL A 212 -13.08 -22.59 1.40
N ASP A 213 -13.39 -23.45 0.42
CA ASP A 213 -12.47 -24.51 -0.02
C ASP A 213 -11.14 -23.90 -0.53
N PRO A 214 -9.97 -24.50 -0.21
CA PRO A 214 -8.69 -23.97 -0.64
C PRO A 214 -8.53 -23.79 -2.16
N ILE A 215 -9.15 -24.64 -2.97
CA ILE A 215 -9.09 -24.52 -4.43
C ILE A 215 -9.89 -23.30 -4.89
N GLU A 216 -11.06 -23.07 -4.30
CA GLU A 216 -11.89 -21.90 -4.58
C GLU A 216 -11.23 -20.61 -4.06
N ALA A 217 -10.61 -20.64 -2.89
CA ALA A 217 -9.94 -19.49 -2.29
C ALA A 217 -8.69 -19.04 -3.07
N VAL A 218 -8.02 -19.93 -3.81
CA VAL A 218 -6.88 -19.61 -4.69
C VAL A 218 -7.33 -19.04 -6.04
N ALA A 219 -8.53 -19.38 -6.48
CA ALA A 219 -9.06 -18.93 -7.77
C ALA A 219 -9.47 -17.44 -7.79
N VAL A 220 -9.53 -16.80 -6.61
CA VAL A 220 -9.92 -15.40 -6.37
C VAL A 220 -8.70 -14.49 -6.21
#